data_AF-A0A1B6G759-F1
#
_entry.id   AF-A0A1B6G759-F1
#
_cell.length_a   1.000
_cell.length_b   1.000
_cell.length_c   1.000
_cell.angle_alpha   90.00
_cell.angle_beta   90.00
_cell.angle_gamma   90.00
#
_symmetry.space_group_name_H-M   'P 1'
#
loop_
_entity.id
_entity.type
_entity.pdbx_description
1 polymer ?
#
loop_
_entity_poly.entity_id
_entity_poly.type
_entity_poly.pdbx_seq_one_letter_code
_entity_poly.pdbx_strand_id
1 'polypeptide(L)'
;MEAKQFSEFAKTMVDYITNYLENIRDRRVLPTVEPGYLRPLIPSEAPETPEKWQDVMKDIERVIMPGVTHWHSPRFHAYFPTANSYPAIVADMLSDAIACIGFTWIASPACTE
;
A
#
# COMPACT_ATOMS: atom_id res chain seq x y z
N MET A 1 -0.87 -3.45 18.04
CA MET A 1 -2.04 -4.00 17.33
C MET A 1 -2.03 -5.51 17.57
N GLU A 2 -3.14 -6.09 18.02
CA GLU A 2 -3.22 -7.53 18.29
C GLU A 2 -3.81 -8.31 17.10
N ALA A 3 -3.68 -9.64 17.10
CA ALA A 3 -4.07 -10.51 15.98
C ALA A 3 -5.51 -10.30 15.47
N LYS A 4 -6.47 -10.04 16.37
CA LYS A 4 -7.85 -9.74 16.00
C LYS A 4 -7.96 -8.42 15.23
N GLN A 5 -7.33 -7.36 15.73
CA GLN A 5 -7.30 -6.05 15.07
C GLN A 5 -6.56 -6.13 13.74
N PHE A 6 -5.46 -6.89 13.67
CA PHE A 6 -4.76 -7.17 12.42
C PHE A 6 -5.69 -7.82 11.39
N SER A 7 -6.44 -8.85 11.79
CA SER A 7 -7.36 -9.54 10.88
C SER A 7 -8.48 -8.61 10.38
N GLU A 8 -9.01 -7.74 11.23
CA GLU A 8 -10.01 -6.72 10.85
C GLU A 8 -9.43 -5.68 9.90
N PHE A 9 -8.23 -5.19 10.20
CA PHE A 9 -7.53 -4.21 9.38
C PHE A 9 -7.15 -4.79 8.00
N ALA A 10 -6.59 -6.00 7.97
CA ALA A 10 -6.20 -6.67 6.73
C ALA A 10 -7.40 -6.88 5.79
N LYS A 11 -8.56 -7.31 6.32
CA LYS A 11 -9.80 -7.43 5.53
C LYS A 11 -10.24 -6.08 4.97
N THR A 12 -10.21 -5.03 5.78
CA THR A 12 -10.55 -3.68 5.34
C THR A 12 -9.60 -3.18 4.24
N MET A 13 -8.31 -3.51 4.35
CA MET A 13 -7.33 -3.17 3.31
C MET A 13 -7.57 -3.96 2.02
N VAL A 14 -7.93 -5.24 2.11
CA VAL A 14 -8.29 -6.05 0.93
C VAL A 14 -9.50 -5.47 0.21
N ASP A 15 -10.54 -5.08 0.96
CA ASP A 15 -11.73 -4.42 0.40
C ASP A 15 -11.37 -3.09 -0.26
N TYR A 16 -10.50 -2.31 0.38
CA TYR A 16 -9.98 -1.05 -0.16
C TYR A 16 -9.21 -1.24 -1.47
N ILE A 17 -8.25 -2.17 -1.50
CA ILE A 17 -7.42 -2.48 -2.68
C ILE A 17 -8.30 -2.94 -3.84
N THR A 18 -9.26 -3.81 -3.57
CA THR A 18 -10.20 -4.33 -4.59
C THR A 18 -11.00 -3.18 -5.19
N ASN A 19 -11.63 -2.36 -4.34
CA ASN A 19 -12.39 -1.20 -4.79
C ASN A 19 -11.52 -0.17 -5.54
N TYR A 20 -10.28 0.05 -5.10
CA TYR A 20 -9.33 0.94 -5.76
C TYR A 20 -8.96 0.44 -7.16
N LEU A 21 -8.62 -0.83 -7.31
CA LEU A 21 -8.19 -1.40 -8.59
C LEU A 21 -9.35 -1.55 -9.59
N GLU A 22 -10.56 -1.89 -9.12
CA GLU A 22 -11.74 -1.95 -9.99
C GLU A 22 -12.15 -0.57 -10.53
N ASN A 23 -12.07 0.45 -9.68
CA ASN A 23 -12.52 1.82 -9.99
C ASN A 23 -11.36 2.78 -10.30
N ILE A 24 -10.14 2.26 -10.52
CA ILE A 24 -8.95 3.10 -10.80
C ILE A 24 -9.14 3.99 -12.04
N ARG A 25 -10.03 3.58 -12.95
CA ARG A 25 -10.40 4.38 -14.12
C ARG A 25 -10.94 5.73 -13.71
N ASP A 26 -11.70 5.84 -12.63
CA ASP A 26 -12.38 7.07 -12.24
C ASP A 26 -11.43 8.10 -11.63
N ARG A 27 -10.20 7.69 -11.30
CA ARG A 27 -9.17 8.58 -10.79
C ARG A 27 -8.37 9.22 -11.90
N ARG A 28 -7.98 10.48 -11.67
CA ARG A 28 -7.09 11.21 -12.59
C ARG A 28 -5.71 10.58 -12.55
N VAL A 29 -5.23 10.10 -13.70
CA VAL A 29 -3.96 9.37 -13.84
C VAL A 29 -2.76 10.09 -13.18
N LEU A 30 -2.56 11.36 -13.53
CA LEU A 30 -1.49 12.20 -12.99
C LEU A 30 -2.06 13.16 -11.93
N PRO A 31 -1.39 13.33 -10.78
CA PRO A 31 -1.84 14.24 -9.74
C PRO A 31 -1.72 15.71 -10.18
N THR A 32 -2.37 16.62 -9.43
CA THR A 32 -2.33 18.08 -9.66
C THR A 32 -1.71 18.84 -8.48
N VAL A 33 -0.70 18.23 -7.86
CA VAL A 33 -0.04 18.77 -6.68
C VAL A 33 1.32 19.35 -7.04
N GLU A 34 1.78 20.30 -6.22
CA GLU A 34 3.10 20.91 -6.35
C GLU A 34 4.12 20.25 -5.42
N PRO A 35 5.43 20.34 -5.71
CA PRO A 35 6.47 19.89 -4.78
C PRO A 35 6.28 20.46 -3.38
N GLY A 36 6.27 19.58 -2.37
CA GLY A 36 6.07 19.96 -0.96
C GLY A 36 4.62 19.93 -0.47
N TYR A 37 3.62 19.63 -1.32
CA TYR A 37 2.19 19.61 -0.92
C TYR A 37 1.88 18.73 0.30
N LEU A 38 2.64 17.65 0.49
CA LEU A 38 2.39 16.64 1.52
C LEU A 38 2.74 17.15 2.93
N ARG A 39 3.82 17.94 3.05
CA ARG A 39 4.37 18.38 4.34
C ARG A 39 3.37 19.14 5.23
N PRO A 40 2.54 20.08 4.72
CA PRO A 40 1.54 20.75 5.54
C PRO A 40 0.33 19.87 5.92
N LEU A 41 0.18 18.68 5.33
CA LEU A 41 -0.93 17.77 5.61
C LEU A 41 -0.63 16.75 6.72
N ILE A 42 0.63 16.67 7.15
CA ILE A 42 1.13 15.73 8.16
C ILE A 42 1.76 16.47 9.35
N PRO A 43 1.75 15.87 10.55
CA PRO A 43 2.43 16.43 11.72
C PRO A 43 3.93 16.68 11.48
N SER A 44 4.51 17.61 12.23
CA SER A 44 5.95 17.91 12.17
C SER A 44 6.84 16.85 12.82
N GLU A 45 6.26 16.03 13.68
CA GLU A 45 6.95 15.00 14.46
C GLU A 45 6.09 13.73 14.48
N ALA A 46 6.74 12.59 14.74
CA ALA A 46 6.04 11.32 14.86
C ALA A 46 5.16 11.33 16.14
N PRO A 47 3.98 10.68 16.11
CA PRO A 47 3.14 10.61 17.29
C PRO A 47 3.82 9.82 18.42
N GLU A 48 3.83 10.36 19.64
CA GLU A 48 4.38 9.66 20.81
C GLU A 48 3.49 8.51 21.29
N THR A 49 2.20 8.56 20.95
CA THR A 49 1.21 7.55 21.32
C THR A 49 0.63 6.87 20.08
N PRO A 50 0.27 5.57 20.16
CA PRO A 50 -0.33 4.87 19.03
C PRO A 50 -1.63 5.51 18.55
N GLU A 51 -1.75 5.64 17.23
CA GLU A 51 -2.99 6.06 16.57
C GLU A 51 -3.89 4.86 16.24
N LYS A 52 -5.17 5.13 16.02
CA LYS A 52 -6.12 4.11 15.55
C LYS A 52 -5.85 3.83 14.07
N TRP A 53 -5.78 2.55 13.70
CA TRP A 53 -5.57 2.17 12.29
C TRP A 53 -6.65 2.72 11.35
N GLN A 54 -7.87 2.94 11.86
CA GLN A 54 -8.96 3.54 11.10
C GLN A 54 -8.67 4.99 10.72
N ASP A 55 -7.95 5.73 11.55
CA ASP A 55 -7.57 7.11 11.26
C ASP A 55 -6.44 7.15 10.22
N VAL A 56 -5.48 6.23 10.33
CA VAL A 56 -4.45 5.99 9.29
C VAL A 56 -5.10 5.64 7.94
N MET A 57 -6.13 4.79 7.92
CA MET A 57 -6.87 4.44 6.70
C MET A 57 -7.56 5.63 6.05
N LYS A 58 -8.12 6.56 6.84
CA LYS A 58 -8.71 7.80 6.29
C LYS A 58 -7.64 8.69 5.65
N ASP A 59 -6.45 8.70 6.24
CA ASP A 59 -5.34 9.51 5.76
C ASP A 59 -4.76 9.02 4.42
N ILE A 60 -4.93 7.73 4.08
CA ILE A 60 -4.58 7.23 2.74
C ILE A 60 -5.33 8.01 1.65
N GLU A 61 -6.64 8.17 1.76
CA GLU A 61 -7.42 8.92 0.77
C GLU A 61 -7.25 10.44 0.91
N ARG A 62 -7.19 10.94 2.15
CA ARG A 62 -7.12 12.39 2.42
C ARG A 62 -5.77 13.00 2.03
N VAL A 63 -4.68 12.28 2.28
CA VAL A 63 -3.32 12.81 2.25
C VAL A 63 -2.47 12.19 1.15
N ILE A 64 -2.54 10.87 0.97
CA ILE A 64 -1.67 10.14 0.05
C ILE A 64 -2.22 10.16 -1.37
N MET A 65 -3.44 9.66 -1.58
CA MET A 65 -4.04 9.47 -2.90
C MET A 65 -4.07 10.72 -3.81
N PRO A 66 -4.25 11.96 -3.31
CA PRO A 66 -4.21 13.15 -4.16
C PRO A 66 -2.88 13.38 -4.89
N GLY A 67 -1.77 12.85 -4.37
CA GLY A 67 -0.45 12.93 -5.01
C GLY A 67 0.02 11.64 -5.66
N VAL A 68 -0.79 10.58 -5.65
CA VAL A 68 -0.43 9.32 -6.31
C VAL A 68 -0.58 9.47 -7.82
N THR A 69 0.46 9.10 -8.56
CA THR A 69 0.31 8.77 -9.98
C THR A 69 -0.23 7.36 -10.10
N HIS A 70 -1.39 7.19 -10.72
CA HIS A 70 -2.06 5.89 -10.80
C HIS A 70 -1.53 5.05 -11.95
N TRP A 71 -0.36 4.43 -11.76
CA TRP A 71 0.35 3.62 -12.76
C TRP A 71 -0.48 2.46 -13.34
N HIS A 72 -1.37 1.87 -12.55
CA HIS A 72 -2.26 0.78 -12.98
C HIS A 72 -3.53 1.27 -13.68
N SER A 73 -3.71 2.58 -13.83
CA SER A 73 -4.83 3.09 -14.61
C SER A 73 -4.69 2.63 -16.06
N PRO A 74 -5.76 2.12 -16.71
CA PRO A 74 -5.69 1.74 -18.13
C PRO A 74 -5.53 2.95 -19.06
N ARG A 75 -5.52 4.18 -18.51
CA ARG A 75 -5.21 5.43 -19.20
C ARG A 75 -3.76 5.89 -19.00
N PHE A 76 -2.93 5.14 -18.28
CA PHE A 76 -1.52 5.43 -18.09
C PHE A 76 -0.68 4.79 -19.21
N HIS A 77 -0.01 5.62 -20.01
CA HIS A 77 0.80 5.20 -21.16
C HIS A 77 2.20 5.82 -21.18
N ALA A 78 2.65 6.37 -20.05
CA ALA A 78 4.02 6.86 -19.91
C ALA A 78 4.97 5.72 -19.53
N TYR A 79 6.25 5.84 -19.87
CA TYR A 79 7.31 4.90 -19.48
C TYR A 79 7.01 3.44 -19.88
N PHE A 80 7.18 2.51 -18.94
CA PHE A 80 6.88 1.08 -19.06
C PHE A 80 5.85 0.67 -18.02
N PRO A 81 5.00 -0.34 -18.30
CA PRO A 81 3.98 -0.79 -17.37
C PRO A 81 4.60 -1.41 -16.11
N THR A 82 4.00 -1.16 -14.96
CA THR A 82 4.29 -1.88 -13.72
C THR A 82 3.46 -3.16 -13.68
N ALA A 83 4.10 -4.32 -13.56
CA ALA A 83 3.38 -5.58 -13.42
C ALA A 83 2.81 -5.69 -12.00
N ASN A 84 1.49 -5.88 -11.88
CA ASN A 84 0.84 -6.18 -10.61
C ASN A 84 -0.42 -7.02 -10.88
N SER A 85 -0.77 -7.88 -9.94
CA SER A 85 -1.94 -8.75 -10.01
C SER A 85 -2.40 -9.12 -8.60
N TYR A 86 -3.68 -9.48 -8.43
CA TYR A 86 -4.17 -9.92 -7.13
C TYR A 86 -3.38 -11.09 -6.53
N PRO A 87 -2.96 -12.13 -7.29
CA PRO A 87 -2.08 -13.17 -6.76
C PRO A 87 -0.74 -12.66 -6.23
N ALA A 88 -0.13 -11.68 -6.90
CA ALA A 88 1.14 -11.10 -6.46
C ALA A 88 0.99 -10.38 -5.11
N ILE A 89 -0.08 -9.59 -4.93
CA ILE A 89 -0.36 -8.88 -3.68
C ILE A 89 -0.56 -9.86 -2.52
N VAL A 90 -1.30 -10.95 -2.74
CA VAL A 90 -1.52 -11.98 -1.71
C VAL A 90 -0.24 -12.75 -1.40
N ALA A 91 0.59 -13.03 -2.40
CA ALA A 91 1.88 -13.68 -2.20
C ALA A 91 2.82 -12.81 -1.36
N ASP A 92 2.89 -11.50 -1.64
CA ASP A 92 3.69 -10.56 -0.85
C ASP A 92 3.21 -10.48 0.60
N MET A 93 1.89 -10.45 0.83
CA MET A 93 1.33 -10.47 2.19
C MET A 93 1.75 -11.72 3.00
N LEU A 94 1.83 -12.89 2.34
CA LEU A 94 2.32 -14.12 2.97
C LEU A 94 3.84 -14.07 3.18
N SER A 95 4.60 -13.57 2.20
CA SER A 95 6.04 -13.38 2.28
C SER A 95 6.41 -12.52 3.49
N ASP A 96 5.70 -11.40 3.67
CA ASP A 96 5.87 -10.49 4.81
C ASP A 96 5.55 -11.15 6.16
N ALA A 97 4.59 -12.07 6.19
CA ALA A 97 4.25 -12.82 7.41
C ALA A 97 5.34 -13.86 7.77
N ILE A 98 5.96 -14.48 6.76
CA ILE A 98 7.09 -15.42 6.95
C ILE A 98 8.34 -14.65 7.39
N ALA A 99 8.58 -13.47 6.82
CA ALA A 99 9.68 -12.55 7.15
C ALA A 99 11.07 -13.22 7.23
N CYS A 100 11.29 -14.29 6.46
CA CYS A 100 12.55 -15.03 6.51
C CYS A 100 13.67 -14.26 5.78
N ILE A 101 14.91 -14.42 6.24
CA ILE A 101 16.07 -13.77 5.65
C ILE A 101 16.92 -14.82 4.92
N GLY A 102 16.79 -14.91 3.59
CA GLY A 102 17.43 -15.93 2.75
C GLY A 102 18.88 -15.63 2.34
N PHE A 103 19.75 -15.16 3.24
CA PHE A 103 21.14 -14.81 2.89
C PHE A 103 22.08 -16.03 2.75
N THR A 104 21.67 -17.18 3.30
CA THR A 104 22.29 -18.49 3.10
C THR A 104 21.21 -19.56 3.06
N TRP A 105 21.50 -20.72 2.45
CA TRP A 105 20.54 -21.82 2.35
C TRP A 105 19.97 -22.24 3.72
N ILE A 106 20.81 -22.36 4.76
CA ILE A 106 20.34 -22.76 6.10
C ILE A 106 19.48 -21.69 6.79
N ALA A 107 19.59 -20.42 6.39
CA ALA A 107 18.79 -19.34 6.95
C ALA A 107 17.33 -19.41 6.48
N SER A 108 17.06 -19.93 5.28
CA SER A 108 15.73 -20.28 4.80
C SER A 108 15.79 -21.17 3.53
N PRO A 109 15.75 -22.50 3.66
CA PRO A 109 15.84 -23.41 2.50
C PRO A 109 14.71 -23.18 1.48
N ALA A 110 13.48 -23.04 1.96
CA ALA A 110 12.30 -22.81 1.11
C ALA A 110 12.30 -21.44 0.40
N CYS A 111 13.07 -20.46 0.88
CA CYS A 111 13.29 -19.20 0.18
C CYS A 111 14.36 -19.32 -0.92
N THR A 112 15.24 -20.33 -0.83
CA THR A 112 16.36 -20.52 -1.76
C THR A 112 16.01 -21.44 -2.92
N GLU A 113 15.24 -22.50 -2.67
CA GLU A 113 14.74 -23.43 -3.70
C GLU A 113 13.67 -22.79 -4.60
#